data_AF-A0A3S1CTZ2-F1
#
_entry.id   AF-A0A3S1CTZ2-F1
#
_cell.length_a   1.000
_cell.length_b   1.000
_cell.length_c   1.000
_cell.angle_alpha   90.00
_cell.angle_beta   90.00
_cell.angle_gamma   90.00
#
_symmetry.space_group_name_H-M   'P 1'
#
loop_
_entity.id
_entity.type
_entity.pdbx_description
1 polymer ?
#
loop_
_entity_poly.entity_id
_entity_poly.type
_entity_poly.pdbx_seq_one_letter_code
_entity_poly.pdbx_strand_id
1 'polypeptide(L)'
;MDYPKRIIKAGEQDSAIVKAIQHRLIELGIGDLEGTGVFGPGTTAAVKQFQATHRDRFGIPLEVDGKVGSITWEVLFSNPVPGRNEAPSGLLTKAIEVAASQIGVMEVPPGSNRGPQVNIYLASTNTAPGNFWCAAFVYWCFEQAAERLGTSNPLVKTAGVLKHWNETQGRKVTRSKATSDPSLIVPGSIFIKDHGGGFGHTGIVTAVNGGFIETIEGNSNPNGSSNGIGVFRLSFRKINSIEKGFIIY
;
A
#
# COMPACT_ATOMS: atom_id res chain seq x y z
N MET A 1 -5.71 7.97 21.70
CA MET A 1 -5.84 9.17 20.84
C MET A 1 -5.79 8.71 19.39
N ASP A 2 -6.75 9.14 18.58
CA ASP A 2 -6.84 8.70 17.19
C ASP A 2 -5.80 9.40 16.31
N TYR A 3 -5.36 8.69 15.27
CA TYR A 3 -4.44 9.29 14.30
C TYR A 3 -5.14 10.43 13.55
N PRO A 4 -4.53 11.63 13.48
CA PRO A 4 -5.16 12.84 12.92
C PRO A 4 -5.33 12.82 11.39
N LYS A 5 -5.08 11.69 10.72
CA LYS A 5 -5.12 11.55 9.25
C LYS A 5 -4.22 12.54 8.52
N ARG A 6 -3.11 12.92 9.17
CA ARG A 6 -2.04 13.74 8.60
C ARG A 6 -0.73 13.43 9.31
N ILE A 7 0.39 13.63 8.62
CA ILE A 7 1.72 13.52 9.22
C ILE A 7 1.97 14.73 10.12
N ILE A 8 2.31 14.49 11.38
CA ILE A 8 2.72 15.53 12.32
C ILE A 8 4.24 15.73 12.23
N LYS A 9 4.67 16.98 12.09
CA LYS A 9 6.08 17.35 11.85
C LYS A 9 6.34 18.78 12.28
N ALA A 10 7.59 19.24 12.10
CA ALA A 10 7.95 20.62 12.38
C ALA A 10 7.04 21.62 11.65
N GLY A 11 6.61 22.66 12.38
CA GLY A 11 5.63 23.64 11.90
C GLY A 11 4.15 23.26 12.10
N GLU A 12 3.86 22.14 12.76
CA GLU A 12 2.49 21.79 13.18
C GLU A 12 1.87 22.92 14.03
N GLN A 13 0.61 23.25 13.74
CA GLN A 13 -0.12 24.36 14.38
C GLN A 13 -1.01 23.88 15.54
N ASP A 14 -1.40 22.61 15.52
CA ASP A 14 -2.18 21.97 16.57
C ASP A 14 -1.33 21.74 17.82
N SER A 15 -1.28 22.71 18.72
CA SER A 15 -0.44 22.60 19.92
C SER A 15 -0.87 21.44 20.83
N ALA A 16 -2.16 21.06 20.83
CA ALA A 16 -2.66 19.96 21.65
C ALA A 16 -2.09 18.62 21.18
N ILE A 17 -2.05 18.36 19.87
CA ILE A 17 -1.48 17.12 19.34
C ILE A 17 0.03 17.04 19.56
N VAL A 18 0.72 18.17 19.46
CA VAL A 18 2.16 18.25 19.72
C VAL A 18 2.44 17.95 21.19
N LYS A 19 1.67 18.52 22.12
CA LYS A 19 1.79 18.21 23.55
C LYS A 19 1.58 16.74 23.83
N ALA A 20 0.58 16.10 23.20
CA ALA A 20 0.35 14.67 23.37
C ALA A 20 1.57 13.82 22.92
N ILE A 21 2.19 14.17 21.78
CA ILE A 21 3.42 13.53 21.31
C ILE A 21 4.57 13.76 22.30
N GLN A 22 4.79 15.00 22.71
CA GLN A 22 5.88 15.35 23.63
C GLN A 22 5.73 14.66 24.98
N HIS A 23 4.54 14.67 25.59
CA HIS A 23 4.26 13.96 26.83
C HIS A 23 4.53 12.47 26.70
N ARG A 24 4.10 11.86 25.58
CA ARG A 24 4.35 10.44 25.36
C ARG A 24 5.84 10.11 25.22
N LEU A 25 6.62 10.97 24.57
CA LEU A 25 8.08 10.82 24.48
C LEU A 25 8.74 10.97 25.86
N ILE A 26 8.28 11.93 26.68
CA ILE A 26 8.76 12.14 28.07
C ILE A 26 8.48 10.91 28.93
N GLU A 27 7.27 10.34 28.87
CA GLU A 27 6.91 9.10 29.57
C GLU A 27 7.81 7.92 29.21
N LEU A 28 8.28 7.87 27.96
CA LEU A 28 9.21 6.85 27.47
C LEU A 28 10.68 7.18 27.81
N GLY A 29 10.95 8.31 28.46
CA GLY A 29 12.31 8.77 28.77
C GLY A 29 13.10 9.21 27.54
N ILE A 30 12.43 9.70 26.49
CA ILE A 30 13.03 10.05 25.20
C ILE A 30 13.07 11.56 25.01
N GLY A 31 14.29 12.07 24.88
CA GLY A 31 14.57 13.49 24.72
C GLY A 31 14.40 14.28 26.02
N ASP A 32 14.97 15.48 26.02
CA ASP A 32 14.77 16.48 27.06
C ASP A 32 13.73 17.49 26.56
N LEU A 33 12.47 17.24 26.90
CA LEU A 33 11.32 17.97 26.38
C LEU A 33 10.50 18.55 27.53
N GLU A 34 10.06 19.80 27.37
CA GLU A 34 9.25 20.50 28.37
C GLU A 34 7.73 20.42 28.11
N GLY A 35 7.29 19.79 27.00
CA GLY A 35 5.86 19.74 26.65
C GLY A 35 5.28 21.09 26.18
N THR A 36 6.09 21.92 25.51
CA THR A 36 5.71 23.28 25.08
C THR A 36 4.53 23.33 24.11
N GLY A 37 4.24 22.24 23.40
CA GLY A 37 3.28 22.19 22.29
C GLY A 37 3.82 22.75 20.97
N VAL A 38 5.12 23.06 20.90
CA VAL A 38 5.79 23.49 19.67
C VAL A 38 6.61 22.34 19.10
N PHE A 39 6.30 21.91 17.86
CA PHE A 39 7.07 20.86 17.19
C PHE A 39 8.33 21.50 16.57
N GLY A 40 9.32 21.77 17.41
CA GLY A 40 10.59 22.39 17.01
C GLY A 40 11.72 21.38 16.79
N PRO A 41 12.98 21.86 16.71
CA PRO A 41 14.17 21.01 16.58
C PRO A 41 14.30 19.96 17.70
N GLY A 42 13.99 20.32 18.95
CA GLY A 42 14.04 19.39 20.10
C GLY A 42 13.07 18.22 19.94
N THR A 43 11.80 18.49 19.64
CA THR A 43 10.80 17.44 19.36
C THR A 43 11.17 16.62 18.13
N THR A 44 11.72 17.25 17.08
CA THR A 44 12.19 16.53 15.89
C THR A 44 13.31 15.54 16.24
N ALA A 45 14.28 15.95 17.07
CA ALA A 45 15.37 15.09 17.53
C ALA A 45 14.85 13.94 18.40
N ALA A 46 13.93 14.21 19.33
CA ALA A 46 13.32 13.18 20.18
C ALA A 46 12.51 12.16 19.36
N VAL A 47 11.75 12.60 18.35
CA VAL A 47 11.04 11.68 17.44
C VAL A 47 12.03 10.82 16.65
N LYS A 48 13.13 11.39 16.15
CA LYS A 48 14.19 10.59 15.50
C LYS A 48 14.81 9.57 16.44
N GLN A 49 15.07 9.95 17.69
CA GLN A 49 15.59 9.03 18.70
C GLN A 49 14.62 7.88 18.96
N PHE A 50 13.32 8.17 19.11
CA PHE A 50 12.27 7.15 19.22
C PHE A 50 12.26 6.22 18.00
N GLN A 51 12.26 6.78 16.80
CA GLN A 51 12.26 6.00 15.55
C GLN A 51 13.50 5.10 15.43
N ALA A 52 14.68 5.57 15.86
CA ALA A 52 15.92 4.82 15.81
C ALA A 52 15.96 3.63 16.79
N THR A 53 15.16 3.66 17.86
CA THR A 53 15.16 2.64 18.92
C THR A 53 13.94 1.72 18.89
N HIS A 54 12.94 2.01 18.06
CA HIS A 54 11.69 1.27 17.99
C HIS A 54 11.47 0.60 16.62
N ARG A 55 10.58 -0.40 16.63
CA ARG A 55 10.22 -1.20 15.45
C ARG A 55 8.71 -1.17 15.27
N ASP A 56 8.26 -1.35 14.04
CA ASP A 56 6.84 -1.57 13.76
C ASP A 56 6.38 -2.96 14.21
N ARG A 57 5.07 -3.23 14.06
CA ARG A 57 4.45 -4.50 14.46
C ARG A 57 4.96 -5.75 13.72
N PHE A 58 5.71 -5.58 12.63
CA PHE A 58 6.37 -6.66 11.91
C PHE A 58 7.86 -6.79 12.27
N GLY A 59 8.32 -6.07 13.29
CA GLY A 59 9.70 -6.07 13.73
C GLY A 59 10.65 -5.29 12.82
N ILE A 60 10.14 -4.51 11.86
CA ILE A 60 10.97 -3.71 10.96
C ILE A 60 11.26 -2.34 11.61
N PRO A 61 12.51 -1.84 11.57
CA PRO A 61 12.84 -0.51 12.09
C PRO A 61 11.94 0.58 11.50
N LEU A 62 11.64 1.58 12.33
CA LEU A 62 10.92 2.78 11.87
C LEU A 62 11.82 3.62 10.96
N GLU A 63 11.20 4.35 10.03
CA GLU A 63 11.90 5.33 9.22
C GLU A 63 12.30 6.52 10.10
N VAL A 64 13.60 6.83 10.17
CA VAL A 64 14.14 7.89 11.05
C VAL A 64 14.09 9.25 10.36
N ASP A 65 12.88 9.78 10.17
CA ASP A 65 12.64 11.02 9.43
C ASP A 65 12.26 12.22 10.33
N GLY A 66 12.04 11.99 11.63
CA GLY A 66 11.61 13.01 12.59
C GLY A 66 10.15 13.43 12.44
N LYS A 67 9.34 12.64 11.72
CA LYS A 67 7.92 12.91 11.49
C LYS A 67 7.07 11.79 12.07
N VAL A 68 5.91 12.16 12.61
CA VAL A 68 4.96 11.22 13.18
C VAL A 68 3.87 10.92 12.14
N GLY A 69 4.15 9.94 11.28
CA GLY A 69 3.16 9.31 10.39
C GLY A 69 2.37 8.20 11.07
N SER A 70 1.46 7.54 10.36
CA SER A 70 0.57 6.51 10.94
C SER A 70 1.30 5.34 11.60
N ILE A 71 2.43 4.88 11.04
CA ILE A 71 3.23 3.81 11.65
C ILE A 71 3.91 4.30 12.93
N THR A 72 4.60 5.45 12.89
CA THR A 72 5.21 6.05 14.09
C THR A 72 4.16 6.29 15.18
N TRP A 73 2.98 6.76 14.80
CA TRP A 73 1.86 7.01 15.71
C TRP A 73 1.37 5.73 16.39
N GLU A 74 1.15 4.67 15.62
CA GLU A 74 0.72 3.36 16.13
C GLU A 74 1.68 2.84 17.20
N VAL A 75 2.99 2.94 16.96
CA VAL A 75 4.01 2.50 17.92
C VAL A 75 4.12 3.45 19.11
N LEU A 76 4.10 4.77 18.89
CA LEU A 76 4.27 5.77 19.96
C LEU A 76 3.14 5.71 20.98
N PHE A 77 1.90 5.56 20.52
CA PHE A 77 0.71 5.55 21.38
C PHE A 77 0.19 4.15 21.71
N SER A 78 0.81 3.09 21.19
CA SER A 78 0.32 1.71 21.26
C SER A 78 -1.17 1.60 20.84
N ASN A 79 -1.58 2.43 19.88
CA ASN A 79 -2.96 2.56 19.43
C ASN A 79 -3.04 2.27 17.92
N PRO A 80 -3.61 1.14 17.50
CA PRO A 80 -3.78 0.81 16.09
C PRO A 80 -4.56 1.91 15.36
N VAL A 81 -4.03 2.36 14.22
CA VAL A 81 -4.77 3.27 13.34
C VAL A 81 -5.88 2.46 12.65
N PRO A 82 -7.17 2.84 12.79
CA PRO A 82 -8.27 2.07 12.25
C PRO A 82 -8.09 1.76 10.76
N GLY A 83 -8.32 0.50 10.43
CA GLY A 83 -8.20 -0.03 9.08
C GLY A 83 -9.51 -0.02 8.29
N ARG A 84 -9.45 -0.52 7.06
CA ARG A 84 -10.60 -0.84 6.21
C ARG A 84 -10.40 -2.23 5.62
N ASN A 85 -11.38 -3.11 5.86
CA ASN A 85 -11.36 -4.50 5.39
C ASN A 85 -12.48 -4.80 4.39
N GLU A 86 -13.39 -3.86 4.18
CA GLU A 86 -14.52 -4.00 3.27
C GLU A 86 -14.37 -3.07 2.06
N ALA A 87 -14.60 -3.62 0.88
CA ALA A 87 -14.59 -2.87 -0.37
C ALA A 87 -15.91 -2.08 -0.51
N PRO A 88 -15.88 -0.82 -0.99
CA PRO A 88 -17.06 0.05 -1.02
C PRO A 88 -18.02 -0.24 -2.19
N SER A 89 -17.71 -1.21 -3.06
CA SER A 89 -18.55 -1.54 -4.20
C SER A 89 -18.54 -3.04 -4.51
N GLY A 90 -19.59 -3.51 -5.19
CA GLY A 90 -19.71 -4.90 -5.62
C GLY A 90 -18.59 -5.31 -6.59
N LEU A 91 -18.18 -4.42 -7.50
CA LEU A 91 -17.08 -4.68 -8.44
C LEU A 91 -15.76 -4.91 -7.70
N LEU A 92 -15.41 -4.01 -6.76
CA LEU A 92 -14.17 -4.12 -5.99
C LEU A 92 -14.17 -5.37 -5.10
N THR A 93 -15.31 -5.68 -4.48
CA THR A 93 -15.49 -6.92 -3.71
C THR A 93 -15.26 -8.14 -4.59
N LYS A 94 -15.89 -8.19 -5.77
CA LYS A 94 -15.78 -9.32 -6.69
C LYS A 94 -14.37 -9.46 -7.27
N ALA A 95 -13.68 -8.36 -7.56
CA ALA A 95 -12.29 -8.37 -8.04
C ALA A 95 -11.34 -8.96 -6.98
N ILE A 96 -11.54 -8.62 -5.70
CA ILE A 96 -10.80 -9.24 -4.59
C ILE A 96 -11.07 -10.75 -4.50
N GLU A 97 -12.33 -11.17 -4.60
CA GLU A 97 -12.70 -12.60 -4.57
C GLU A 97 -12.07 -13.38 -5.73
N VAL A 98 -12.12 -12.82 -6.95
CA VAL A 98 -11.46 -13.43 -8.12
C VAL A 98 -9.95 -13.52 -7.88
N ALA A 99 -9.29 -12.45 -7.43
CA ALA A 99 -7.86 -12.48 -7.15
C ALA A 99 -7.51 -13.52 -6.07
N ALA A 100 -8.33 -13.63 -5.02
CA ALA A 100 -8.14 -14.60 -3.94
C ALA A 100 -8.21 -16.05 -4.43
N SER A 101 -9.10 -16.34 -5.40
CA SER A 101 -9.19 -17.67 -6.01
C SER A 101 -7.95 -18.09 -6.79
N GLN A 102 -7.07 -17.15 -7.13
CA GLN A 102 -5.85 -17.41 -7.90
C GLN A 102 -4.59 -17.54 -7.03
N ILE A 103 -4.68 -17.35 -5.71
CA ILE A 103 -3.53 -17.51 -4.81
C ILE A 103 -2.95 -18.93 -4.97
N GLY A 104 -1.62 -19.01 -5.14
CA GLY A 104 -0.92 -20.27 -5.36
C GLY A 104 -0.83 -20.71 -6.83
N VAL A 105 -1.40 -19.95 -7.78
CA VAL A 105 -1.06 -20.11 -9.19
C VAL A 105 0.41 -19.75 -9.41
N MET A 106 1.15 -20.64 -10.05
CA MET A 106 2.59 -20.52 -10.29
C MET A 106 2.91 -20.49 -11.78
N GLU A 107 4.05 -19.89 -12.12
CA GLU A 107 4.65 -20.01 -13.43
C GLU A 107 5.11 -21.45 -13.72
N VAL A 108 5.04 -21.84 -15.00
CA VAL A 108 5.44 -23.16 -15.48
C VAL A 108 6.28 -23.00 -16.76
N PRO A 109 7.61 -23.23 -16.71
CA PRO A 109 8.42 -23.47 -15.50
C PRO A 109 8.57 -22.20 -14.63
N PRO A 110 8.97 -22.31 -13.35
CA PRO A 110 9.19 -21.14 -12.50
C PRO A 110 10.20 -20.14 -13.07
N GLY A 111 9.89 -18.83 -13.01
CA GLY A 111 10.75 -17.76 -13.50
C GLY A 111 10.65 -17.52 -15.02
N SER A 112 9.75 -18.22 -15.71
CA SER A 112 9.58 -18.12 -17.16
C SER A 112 8.63 -17.01 -17.61
N ASN A 113 7.85 -16.42 -16.70
CA ASN A 113 6.70 -15.57 -17.02
C ASN A 113 5.69 -16.27 -17.96
N ARG A 114 5.55 -17.60 -17.82
CA ARG A 114 4.66 -18.46 -18.61
C ARG A 114 3.92 -19.43 -17.70
N GLY A 115 2.90 -20.07 -18.24
CA GLY A 115 2.16 -21.16 -17.59
C GLY A 115 0.71 -21.17 -18.06
N PRO A 116 -0.05 -22.25 -17.84
CA PRO A 116 -1.42 -22.34 -18.37
C PRO A 116 -2.29 -21.16 -17.94
N GLN A 117 -2.33 -20.83 -16.64
CA GLN A 117 -3.07 -19.69 -16.10
C GLN A 117 -2.39 -18.35 -16.38
N VAL A 118 -1.06 -18.27 -16.26
CA VAL A 118 -0.31 -17.02 -16.53
C VAL A 118 -0.53 -16.55 -17.97
N ASN A 119 -0.60 -17.48 -18.93
CA ASN A 119 -0.88 -17.17 -20.33
C ASN A 119 -2.30 -16.63 -20.53
N ILE A 120 -3.29 -17.08 -19.73
CA ILE A 120 -4.65 -16.54 -19.75
C ILE A 120 -4.65 -15.08 -19.28
N TYR A 121 -3.94 -14.78 -18.19
CA TYR A 121 -3.83 -13.41 -17.69
C TYR A 121 -3.20 -12.50 -18.75
N LEU A 122 -2.09 -12.92 -19.36
CA LEU A 122 -1.41 -12.16 -20.41
C LEU A 122 -2.30 -11.97 -21.66
N ALA A 123 -3.06 -13.00 -22.05
CA ALA A 123 -3.99 -12.91 -23.17
C ALA A 123 -5.12 -11.89 -22.92
N SER A 124 -5.57 -11.71 -21.67
CA SER A 124 -6.60 -10.72 -21.31
C SER A 124 -6.22 -9.30 -21.69
N THR A 125 -4.93 -8.99 -21.80
CA THR A 125 -4.41 -7.68 -22.22
C THR A 125 -3.69 -7.72 -23.57
N ASN A 126 -3.94 -8.75 -24.38
CA ASN A 126 -3.28 -8.99 -25.67
C ASN A 126 -1.73 -9.02 -25.56
N THR A 127 -1.21 -9.51 -24.43
CA THR A 127 0.23 -9.57 -24.16
C THR A 127 0.74 -10.99 -24.41
N ALA A 128 1.88 -11.13 -25.06
CA ALA A 128 2.44 -12.45 -25.37
C ALA A 128 2.99 -13.15 -24.11
N PRO A 129 2.88 -14.49 -24.00
CA PRO A 129 3.56 -15.29 -22.97
C PRO A 129 5.06 -14.98 -22.83
N GLY A 130 5.57 -14.97 -21.61
CA GLY A 130 6.96 -14.63 -21.29
C GLY A 130 7.21 -13.17 -20.92
N ASN A 131 6.17 -12.33 -20.93
CA ASN A 131 6.22 -10.95 -20.44
C ASN A 131 5.77 -10.85 -18.98
N PHE A 132 6.19 -9.79 -18.28
CA PHE A 132 5.72 -9.53 -16.93
C PHE A 132 4.19 -9.38 -16.89
N TRP A 133 3.55 -10.12 -15.97
CA TRP A 133 2.10 -10.33 -15.99
C TRP A 133 1.34 -9.74 -14.79
N CYS A 134 1.97 -8.92 -13.94
CA CYS A 134 1.32 -8.37 -12.73
C CYS A 134 0.09 -7.51 -13.08
N ALA A 135 0.21 -6.56 -14.00
CA ALA A 135 -0.94 -5.72 -14.41
C ALA A 135 -1.95 -6.49 -15.26
N ALA A 136 -1.49 -7.46 -16.07
CA ALA A 136 -2.37 -8.35 -16.82
C ALA A 136 -3.26 -9.19 -15.90
N PHE A 137 -2.69 -9.70 -14.80
CA PHE A 137 -3.44 -10.37 -13.73
C PHE A 137 -4.47 -9.47 -13.08
N VAL A 138 -4.11 -8.23 -12.74
CA VAL A 138 -5.06 -7.26 -12.16
C VAL A 138 -6.20 -6.96 -13.15
N TYR A 139 -5.88 -6.71 -14.42
CA TYR A 139 -6.89 -6.49 -15.46
C TYR A 139 -7.83 -7.69 -15.59
N TRP A 140 -7.28 -8.91 -15.67
CA TRP A 140 -8.07 -10.14 -15.75
C TRP A 140 -8.99 -10.33 -14.53
N CYS A 141 -8.52 -10.02 -13.31
CA CYS A 141 -9.36 -10.11 -12.11
C CYS A 141 -10.58 -9.19 -12.19
N PHE A 142 -10.39 -7.96 -12.67
CA PHE A 142 -11.49 -7.02 -12.88
C PHE A 142 -12.37 -7.39 -14.07
N GLU A 143 -11.83 -8.01 -15.12
CA GLU A 143 -12.60 -8.51 -16.26
C GLU A 143 -13.56 -9.62 -15.82
N GLN A 144 -13.06 -10.60 -15.09
CA GLN A 144 -13.87 -11.69 -14.51
C GLN A 144 -14.89 -11.17 -13.50
N ALA A 145 -14.54 -10.16 -12.70
CA ALA A 145 -15.47 -9.54 -11.77
C ALA A 145 -16.60 -8.82 -12.51
N ALA A 146 -16.27 -8.05 -13.54
CA ALA A 146 -17.22 -7.32 -14.36
C ALA A 146 -18.17 -8.27 -15.10
N GLU A 147 -17.64 -9.34 -15.71
CA GLU A 147 -18.42 -10.38 -16.39
C GLU A 147 -19.44 -11.04 -15.45
N ARG A 148 -19.02 -11.44 -14.24
CA ARG A 148 -19.91 -12.04 -13.23
C ARG A 148 -21.00 -11.10 -12.73
N LEU A 149 -20.80 -9.80 -12.86
CA LEU A 149 -21.76 -8.77 -12.46
C LEU A 149 -22.57 -8.21 -13.64
N GLY A 150 -22.32 -8.67 -14.87
CA GLY A 150 -22.97 -8.15 -16.07
C GLY A 150 -22.64 -6.69 -16.39
N THR A 151 -21.44 -6.22 -16.02
CA THR A 151 -20.95 -4.85 -16.30
C THR A 151 -19.71 -4.88 -17.19
N SER A 152 -19.30 -3.72 -17.71
CA SER A 152 -18.00 -3.57 -18.38
C SER A 152 -16.86 -3.45 -17.37
N ASN A 153 -15.67 -3.91 -17.77
CA ASN A 153 -14.44 -3.72 -17.01
C ASN A 153 -13.97 -2.26 -17.14
N PRO A 154 -13.83 -1.49 -16.04
CA PRO A 154 -13.44 -0.08 -16.12
C PRO A 154 -11.93 0.13 -16.26
N LEU A 155 -11.10 -0.92 -16.14
CA LEU A 155 -9.65 -0.78 -16.22
C LEU A 155 -9.19 -0.54 -17.66
N VAL A 156 -8.12 0.24 -17.79
CA VAL A 156 -7.36 0.32 -19.04
C VAL A 156 -6.84 -1.08 -19.41
N LYS A 157 -7.14 -1.55 -20.62
CA LYS A 157 -6.68 -2.84 -21.13
C LYS A 157 -5.19 -2.80 -21.46
N THR A 158 -4.34 -3.10 -20.47
CA THR A 158 -2.88 -3.05 -20.58
C THR A 158 -2.16 -3.93 -19.56
N ALA A 159 -1.04 -4.54 -19.96
CA ALA A 159 -0.08 -5.17 -19.03
C ALA A 159 0.98 -4.17 -18.50
N GLY A 160 0.97 -2.93 -19.00
CA GLY A 160 1.90 -1.88 -18.56
C GLY A 160 1.40 -1.14 -17.31
N VAL A 161 2.09 -1.30 -16.19
CA VAL A 161 1.77 -0.68 -14.89
C VAL A 161 1.67 0.85 -14.99
N LEU A 162 2.68 1.51 -15.59
CA LEU A 162 2.68 2.97 -15.72
C LEU A 162 1.68 3.46 -16.78
N LYS A 163 1.43 2.66 -17.82
CA LYS A 163 0.37 2.96 -18.79
C LYS A 163 -1.00 2.97 -18.11
N HIS A 164 -1.28 1.98 -17.26
CA HIS A 164 -2.50 1.92 -16.44
C HIS A 164 -2.64 3.16 -15.54
N TRP A 165 -1.57 3.53 -14.82
CA TRP A 165 -1.58 4.74 -14.00
C TRP A 165 -1.80 6.02 -14.81
N ASN A 166 -1.23 6.15 -16.01
CA ASN A 166 -1.33 7.37 -16.79
C ASN A 166 -2.72 7.53 -17.42
N GLU A 167 -3.27 6.46 -17.99
CA GLU A 167 -4.48 6.48 -18.82
C GLU A 167 -5.78 6.20 -18.06
N THR A 168 -5.70 5.73 -16.81
CA THR A 168 -6.89 5.43 -15.99
C THR A 168 -7.81 6.65 -15.81
N GLN A 169 -9.12 6.38 -15.84
CA GLN A 169 -10.18 7.30 -15.44
C GLN A 169 -10.56 7.16 -13.95
N GLY A 170 -10.03 6.15 -13.27
CA GLY A 170 -10.23 5.94 -11.84
C GLY A 170 -9.54 7.03 -11.00
N ARG A 171 -10.02 7.22 -9.77
CA ARG A 171 -9.48 8.20 -8.83
C ARG A 171 -8.05 7.82 -8.42
N LYS A 172 -7.11 8.75 -8.62
CA LYS A 172 -5.71 8.58 -8.22
C LYS A 172 -5.46 9.14 -6.83
N VAL A 173 -4.84 8.34 -5.96
CA VAL A 173 -4.30 8.77 -4.67
C VAL A 173 -2.79 8.63 -4.71
N THR A 174 -2.06 9.73 -4.67
CA THR A 174 -0.58 9.69 -4.72
C THR A 174 0.00 9.12 -3.42
N ARG A 175 1.23 8.60 -3.48
CA ARG A 175 2.00 8.16 -2.30
C ARG A 175 1.92 9.17 -1.15
N SER A 176 2.19 10.44 -1.43
CA SER A 176 2.18 11.49 -0.40
C SER A 176 0.83 11.63 0.30
N LYS A 177 -0.27 11.61 -0.45
CA LYS A 177 -1.63 11.68 0.10
C LYS A 177 -1.96 10.42 0.91
N ALA A 178 -1.66 9.24 0.36
CA ALA A 178 -1.89 7.96 0.99
C ALA A 178 -1.11 7.77 2.30
N THR A 179 0.17 8.16 2.33
CA THR A 179 1.00 8.09 3.56
C THR A 179 0.47 9.04 4.63
N SER A 180 -0.08 10.19 4.23
CA SER A 180 -0.63 11.18 5.16
C SER A 180 -2.00 10.77 5.70
N ASP A 181 -2.87 10.27 4.84
CA ASP A 181 -4.19 9.78 5.18
C ASP A 181 -4.43 8.40 4.54
N PRO A 182 -4.08 7.33 5.26
CA PRO A 182 -4.34 5.97 4.80
C PRO A 182 -5.81 5.67 4.51
N SER A 183 -6.75 6.43 5.11
CA SER A 183 -8.19 6.22 4.91
C SER A 183 -8.69 6.58 3.51
N LEU A 184 -7.84 7.22 2.70
CA LEU A 184 -8.09 7.46 1.28
C LEU A 184 -8.02 6.20 0.41
N ILE A 185 -7.36 5.14 0.91
CA ILE A 185 -7.26 3.82 0.27
C ILE A 185 -8.43 2.96 0.76
N VAL A 186 -8.95 2.13 -0.15
CA VAL A 186 -9.99 1.14 0.15
C VAL A 186 -9.59 -0.25 -0.35
N PRO A 187 -10.09 -1.35 0.25
CA PRO A 187 -10.04 -2.65 -0.40
C PRO A 187 -10.59 -2.58 -1.82
N GLY A 188 -9.86 -3.18 -2.76
CA GLY A 188 -10.05 -3.11 -4.20
C GLY A 188 -9.20 -2.05 -4.89
N SER A 189 -8.59 -1.12 -4.13
CA SER A 189 -7.60 -0.20 -4.71
C SER A 189 -6.47 -0.97 -5.38
N ILE A 190 -5.94 -0.42 -6.46
CA ILE A 190 -4.81 -0.98 -7.19
C ILE A 190 -3.58 -0.16 -6.86
N PHE A 191 -2.58 -0.74 -6.20
CA PHE A 191 -1.34 -0.03 -5.90
C PHE A 191 -0.44 0.02 -7.14
N ILE A 192 0.34 1.09 -7.29
CA ILE A 192 1.25 1.30 -8.41
C ILE A 192 2.64 1.64 -7.87
N LYS A 193 3.58 0.72 -8.12
CA LYS A 193 5.01 0.91 -7.91
C LYS A 193 5.67 1.33 -9.22
N ASP A 194 6.52 2.34 -9.15
CA ASP A 194 7.29 2.88 -10.27
C ASP A 194 8.77 2.66 -9.96
N HIS A 195 9.37 1.69 -10.64
CA HIS A 195 10.78 1.30 -10.43
C HIS A 195 11.73 2.06 -11.35
N GLY A 196 11.22 3.03 -12.12
CA GLY A 196 11.98 3.72 -13.16
C GLY A 196 12.17 2.88 -14.42
N GLY A 197 12.68 3.53 -15.48
CA GLY A 197 12.99 2.85 -16.75
C GLY A 197 11.78 2.25 -17.48
N GLY A 198 10.55 2.65 -17.12
CA GLY A 198 9.31 2.08 -17.67
C GLY A 198 8.82 0.82 -16.93
N PHE A 199 9.57 0.34 -15.93
CA PHE A 199 9.20 -0.82 -15.12
C PHE A 199 8.37 -0.41 -13.90
N GLY A 200 7.49 -1.30 -13.49
CA GLY A 200 6.66 -1.09 -12.31
C GLY A 200 6.08 -2.40 -11.79
N HIS A 201 5.38 -2.31 -10.67
CA HIS A 201 4.66 -3.45 -10.09
C HIS A 201 3.31 -3.02 -9.55
N THR A 202 2.35 -3.94 -9.55
CA THR A 202 0.98 -3.65 -9.14
C THR A 202 0.32 -4.88 -8.54
N GLY A 203 -0.80 -4.65 -7.87
CA GLY A 203 -1.65 -5.66 -7.28
C GLY A 203 -2.88 -5.02 -6.63
N ILE A 204 -3.75 -5.88 -6.12
CA ILE A 204 -5.03 -5.48 -5.55
C ILE A 204 -4.91 -5.42 -4.04
N VAL A 205 -5.25 -4.28 -3.45
CA VAL A 205 -5.36 -4.10 -2.00
C VAL A 205 -6.59 -4.86 -1.51
N THR A 206 -6.43 -5.66 -0.46
CA THR A 206 -7.51 -6.45 0.16
C THR A 206 -7.86 -5.96 1.56
N ALA A 207 -6.93 -5.29 2.24
CA ALA A 207 -7.17 -4.61 3.51
C ALA A 207 -6.20 -3.43 3.66
N VAL A 208 -6.61 -2.43 4.44
CA VAL A 208 -5.78 -1.29 4.86
C VAL A 208 -5.72 -1.32 6.38
N ASN A 209 -4.53 -1.35 6.96
CA ASN A 209 -4.33 -1.49 8.41
C ASN A 209 -3.33 -0.43 8.89
N GLY A 210 -3.83 0.79 9.09
CA GLY A 210 -2.99 1.94 9.44
C GLY A 210 -2.02 2.31 8.32
N GLY A 211 -0.72 2.32 8.61
CA GLY A 211 0.32 2.59 7.62
C GLY A 211 0.65 1.43 6.67
N PHE A 212 -0.11 0.33 6.74
CA PHE A 212 0.12 -0.90 6.00
C PHE A 212 -1.09 -1.28 5.15
N ILE A 213 -0.83 -2.10 4.13
CA ILE A 213 -1.86 -2.72 3.28
C ILE A 213 -1.60 -4.21 3.16
N GLU A 214 -2.69 -4.98 3.05
CA GLU A 214 -2.66 -6.35 2.58
C GLU A 214 -3.02 -6.40 1.11
N THR A 215 -2.36 -7.25 0.34
CA THR A 215 -2.49 -7.30 -1.12
C THR A 215 -2.54 -8.71 -1.66
N ILE A 216 -3.11 -8.86 -2.85
CA ILE A 216 -2.95 -10.03 -3.72
C ILE A 216 -2.27 -9.59 -5.02
N GLU A 217 -1.21 -10.28 -5.38
CA GLU A 217 -0.31 -9.87 -6.45
C GLU A 217 0.08 -11.03 -7.34
N GLY A 218 -0.12 -10.86 -8.64
CA GLY A 218 0.48 -11.69 -9.67
C GLY A 218 1.91 -11.26 -9.96
N ASN A 219 2.69 -12.19 -10.52
CA ASN A 219 4.12 -12.02 -10.78
C ASN A 219 4.91 -11.54 -9.55
N SER A 220 4.62 -12.16 -8.40
CA SER A 220 5.26 -11.85 -7.12
C SER A 220 5.76 -13.12 -6.42
N ASN A 221 6.30 -12.97 -5.22
CA ASN A 221 6.83 -14.04 -4.39
C ASN A 221 6.53 -13.75 -2.90
N PRO A 222 6.81 -14.67 -1.97
CA PRO A 222 6.50 -14.47 -0.55
C PRO A 222 7.12 -13.21 0.07
N ASN A 223 8.24 -12.74 -0.48
CA ASN A 223 8.92 -11.52 -0.02
C ASN A 223 8.38 -10.24 -0.69
N GLY A 224 7.43 -10.37 -1.60
CA GLY A 224 6.80 -9.26 -2.30
C GLY A 224 7.71 -8.55 -3.31
N SER A 225 8.70 -9.25 -3.88
CA SER A 225 9.50 -8.66 -4.96
C SER A 225 8.66 -8.52 -6.23
N SER A 226 9.10 -7.60 -7.08
CA SER A 226 8.66 -7.53 -8.46
C SER A 226 9.38 -8.62 -9.26
N ASN A 227 8.70 -9.25 -10.21
CA ASN A 227 9.20 -10.39 -11.00
C ASN A 227 9.36 -11.69 -10.20
N GLY A 228 8.33 -12.03 -9.43
CA GLY A 228 8.30 -13.32 -8.75
C GLY A 228 7.81 -14.45 -9.65
N ILE A 229 7.24 -15.48 -9.06
CA ILE A 229 6.98 -16.78 -9.71
C ILE A 229 5.52 -17.20 -9.67
N GLY A 230 4.61 -16.35 -9.16
CA GLY A 230 3.22 -16.73 -8.97
C GLY A 230 2.34 -15.65 -8.35
N VAL A 231 1.16 -16.06 -7.91
CA VAL A 231 0.17 -15.22 -7.22
C VAL A 231 0.28 -15.42 -5.71
N PHE A 232 0.53 -14.34 -4.97
CA PHE A 232 0.72 -14.38 -3.53
C PHE A 232 -0.16 -13.36 -2.81
N ARG A 233 -0.55 -13.72 -1.58
CA ARG A 233 -1.09 -12.77 -0.60
C ARG A 233 0.04 -12.23 0.26
N LEU A 234 0.13 -10.92 0.43
CA LEU A 234 1.13 -10.26 1.26
C LEU A 234 0.44 -9.38 2.29
N SER A 235 0.84 -9.45 3.56
CA SER A 235 0.18 -8.75 4.67
C SER A 235 0.99 -7.59 5.29
N PHE A 236 2.16 -7.30 4.72
CA PHE A 236 3.18 -6.45 5.36
C PHE A 236 3.58 -5.22 4.56
N ARG A 237 2.91 -4.89 3.44
CA ARG A 237 3.32 -3.76 2.61
C ARG A 237 3.10 -2.44 3.33
N LYS A 238 4.13 -1.61 3.43
CA LYS A 238 4.02 -0.25 3.93
C LYS A 238 3.48 0.67 2.83
N ILE A 239 2.53 1.55 3.16
CA ILE A 239 1.99 2.53 2.20
C ILE A 239 3.10 3.44 1.65
N ASN A 240 4.04 3.84 2.50
CA ASN A 240 5.19 4.65 2.09
C ASN A 240 6.16 3.91 1.15
N SER A 241 6.02 2.59 0.94
CA SER A 241 6.82 1.80 -0.01
C SER A 241 6.21 1.71 -1.41
N ILE A 242 5.04 2.34 -1.65
CA ILE A 242 4.38 2.41 -2.94
C ILE A 242 4.77 3.71 -3.63
N GLU A 243 5.64 3.66 -4.64
CA GLU A 243 6.34 4.83 -5.18
C GLU A 243 5.39 5.82 -5.87
N LYS A 244 4.40 5.33 -6.63
CA LYS A 244 3.46 6.18 -7.37
C LYS A 244 2.21 6.51 -6.56
N GLY A 245 1.47 5.48 -6.15
CA GLY A 245 0.21 5.64 -5.42
C GLY A 245 -0.79 4.54 -5.69
N PHE A 246 -2.08 4.88 -5.65
CA PHE A 246 -3.21 3.96 -5.74
C PHE A 246 -4.24 4.46 -6.75
N ILE A 247 -4.85 3.54 -7.49
CA ILE A 247 -5.99 3.79 -8.38
C ILE A 247 -7.22 3.18 -7.74
N ILE A 248 -8.33 3.91 -7.73
CA ILE A 248 -9.61 3.50 -7.13
C ILE A 248 -10.69 3.65 -8.19
N TYR A 249 -11.34 2.55 -8.53
CA TYR A 249 -12.42 2.45 -9.50
C TYR A 249 -13.77 2.29 -8.81
#